data_AF-A0A402BJ91-F1
#
_entry.id   AF-A0A402BJ91-F1
#
_cell.length_a   1.000
_cell.length_b   1.000
_cell.length_c   1.000
_cell.angle_alpha   90.00
_cell.angle_beta   90.00
_cell.angle_gamma   90.00
#
_symmetry.space_group_name_H-M   'P 1'
#
loop_
_entity.id
_entity.type
_entity.pdbx_description
1 polymer ?
#
loop_
_entity_poly.entity_id
_entity_poly.type
_entity_poly.pdbx_seq_one_letter_code
_entity_poly.pdbx_strand_id
1 'polypeptide(L)'
;MTNKYVYKLFERILLNQPTQTIHIPQKSISIYRTPEEWSQYWQTRGFSWRTEPEIERERQAKLSQCRALIPDIERGIYPFKGMKLSRADAARFTYQGQTLQRKIRWHERAFGRWFFSLFLALLTGYGYHMWRIIMAYLLIIALCTAAYFSIGIYYPPHLTLLQAFLESVTAFHGRVFYELFTPDTPQIWVTALEAIAGLVLESVFIAMLTQRFFGK
;
A
#
# COMPACT_ATOMS: atom_id res chain seq x y z
N MET A 1 -32.82 -5.03 15.04
CA MET A 1 -32.10 -5.77 16.11
C MET A 1 -30.64 -6.05 15.71
N THR A 2 -29.86 -5.01 15.38
CA THR A 2 -28.58 -5.16 14.64
C THR A 2 -27.35 -4.63 15.37
N ASN A 3 -27.50 -4.10 16.59
CA ASN A 3 -26.44 -3.34 17.24
C ASN A 3 -25.52 -4.20 18.14
N LYS A 4 -26.04 -5.26 18.77
CA LYS A 4 -25.30 -6.02 19.80
C LYS A 4 -24.12 -6.84 19.25
N TYR A 5 -24.19 -7.29 18.00
CA TYR A 5 -23.15 -8.12 17.38
C TYR A 5 -21.96 -7.29 16.87
N VAL A 6 -22.19 -6.03 16.48
CA VAL A 6 -21.16 -5.12 15.98
C VAL A 6 -20.18 -4.75 17.10
N TYR A 7 -20.69 -4.42 18.28
CA TYR A 7 -19.86 -4.11 19.45
C TYR A 7 -19.03 -5.32 19.90
N LYS A 8 -19.63 -6.52 19.95
CA LYS A 8 -18.95 -7.74 20.42
C LYS A 8 -17.84 -8.19 19.47
N LEU A 9 -17.98 -7.94 18.17
CA LEU A 9 -16.95 -8.18 17.17
C LEU A 9 -15.81 -7.15 17.26
N PHE A 10 -16.13 -5.88 17.54
CA PHE A 10 -15.15 -4.82 17.78
C PHE A 10 -14.27 -5.10 18.99
N GLU A 11 -14.88 -5.59 20.08
CA GLU A 11 -14.21 -5.89 21.34
C GLU A 11 -13.19 -7.05 21.20
N ARG A 12 -13.57 -8.13 20.51
CA ARG A 12 -12.65 -9.27 20.27
C ARG A 12 -11.47 -8.94 19.37
N ILE A 13 -11.63 -8.03 18.41
CA ILE A 13 -10.57 -7.69 17.44
C ILE A 13 -9.55 -6.72 18.05
N LEU A 14 -9.99 -5.82 18.94
CA LEU A 14 -9.10 -4.89 19.64
C LEU A 14 -8.22 -5.57 20.68
N LEU A 15 -8.66 -6.70 21.26
CA LEU A 15 -7.96 -7.36 22.36
C LEU A 15 -6.90 -8.40 21.94
N ASN A 16 -6.82 -8.80 20.67
CA ASN A 16 -6.08 -10.01 20.25
C ASN A 16 -5.01 -9.81 19.15
N GLN A 17 -4.31 -8.67 19.11
CA GLN A 17 -3.15 -8.49 18.21
C GLN A 17 -1.87 -8.95 18.92
N PRO A 18 -1.17 -10.01 18.45
CA PRO A 18 0.07 -10.47 19.06
C PRO A 18 1.21 -9.47 18.81
N THR A 19 1.86 -9.05 19.89
CA THR A 19 3.01 -8.16 19.91
C THR A 19 4.25 -8.89 19.38
N GLN A 20 4.63 -8.66 18.12
CA GLN A 20 5.96 -9.06 17.65
C GLN A 20 6.99 -8.00 18.04
N THR A 21 7.77 -8.32 19.07
CA THR A 21 8.93 -7.54 19.53
C THR A 21 10.13 -7.80 18.63
N ILE A 22 10.32 -6.95 17.63
CA ILE A 22 11.62 -6.79 16.96
C ILE A 22 12.40 -5.72 17.74
N HIS A 23 13.48 -6.15 18.38
CA HIS A 23 14.42 -5.29 19.10
C HIS A 23 15.32 -4.58 18.08
N ILE A 24 15.04 -3.31 17.81
CA ILE A 24 15.93 -2.42 17.06
C ILE A 24 16.73 -1.64 18.12
N PRO A 25 18.07 -1.54 18.04
CA PRO A 25 18.86 -0.84 19.03
C PRO A 25 18.49 0.65 19.04
N GLN A 26 17.89 1.02 20.16
CA GLN A 26 17.38 2.32 20.54
C GLN A 26 18.56 3.17 21.04
N LYS A 27 19.31 3.80 20.13
CA LYS A 27 20.28 4.84 20.51
C LYS A 27 19.97 6.15 19.79
N SER A 28 19.33 7.03 20.57
CA SER A 28 19.32 8.50 20.48
C SER A 28 18.67 9.17 19.26
N ILE A 29 17.37 8.95 19.04
CA ILE A 29 16.51 9.99 18.44
C ILE A 29 15.38 10.32 19.43
N SER A 30 15.73 10.47 20.71
CA SER A 30 14.90 11.22 21.64
C SER A 30 15.57 12.57 21.82
N ILE A 31 14.84 13.62 21.46
CA ILE A 31 14.75 14.96 22.02
C ILE A 31 14.01 15.73 20.92
N TYR A 32 12.73 15.97 21.17
CA TYR A 32 11.80 16.83 20.45
C TYR A 32 12.36 17.53 19.21
N ARG A 33 11.98 17.04 18.02
CA ARG A 33 11.94 17.92 16.85
C ARG A 33 10.52 18.29 16.56
N THR A 34 10.23 19.56 16.72
CA THR A 34 9.14 20.19 15.99
C THR A 34 9.22 19.79 14.50
N PRO A 35 8.09 19.64 13.77
CA PRO A 35 8.11 19.33 12.34
C PRO A 35 9.10 20.20 11.55
N GLU A 36 9.27 21.44 11.98
CA GLU A 36 10.20 22.44 11.47
C GLU A 36 11.67 22.00 11.60
N GLU A 37 12.11 21.57 12.78
CA GLU A 37 13.49 21.09 12.99
C GLU A 37 13.77 19.79 12.21
N TRP A 38 12.75 18.92 12.08
CA TRP A 38 12.85 17.71 11.27
C TRP A 38 13.04 18.08 9.79
N SER A 39 12.25 19.01 9.28
CA SER A 39 12.37 19.51 7.92
C SER A 39 13.73 20.15 7.67
N GLN A 40 14.22 21.02 8.57
CA GLN A 40 15.53 21.68 8.45
C GLN A 40 16.70 20.68 8.40
N TYR A 41 16.67 19.66 9.24
CA TYR A 41 17.70 18.61 9.22
C TYR A 41 17.75 17.84 7.89
N TRP A 42 16.60 17.60 7.27
CA TRP A 42 16.56 16.92 5.97
C TRP A 42 16.85 17.86 4.80
N GLN A 43 16.46 19.12 4.89
CA GLN A 43 16.82 20.16 3.92
C GLN A 43 18.35 20.32 3.82
N THR A 44 19.05 20.39 4.96
CA THR A 44 20.52 20.50 4.99
C THR A 44 21.24 19.28 4.40
N ARG A 45 20.54 18.14 4.27
CA ARG A 45 21.05 16.91 3.64
C ARG A 45 20.58 16.71 2.20
N GLY A 46 19.93 17.70 1.60
CA GLY A 46 19.41 17.63 0.24
C GLY A 46 18.09 16.84 0.08
N PHE A 47 17.46 16.45 1.19
CA PHE A 47 16.19 15.71 1.23
C PHE A 47 15.02 16.63 1.62
N SER A 48 14.84 17.74 0.89
CA SER A 48 13.85 18.79 1.22
C SER A 48 12.39 18.32 1.25
N TRP A 49 12.08 17.16 0.66
CA TRP A 49 10.75 16.55 0.64
C TRP A 49 10.37 15.76 1.90
N ARG A 50 11.28 15.57 2.87
CA ARG A 50 10.96 14.95 4.17
C ARG A 50 10.43 16.01 5.14
N THR A 51 9.13 16.23 5.12
CA THR A 51 8.47 17.29 5.89
C THR A 51 8.08 16.88 7.32
N GLU A 52 7.77 15.60 7.56
CA GLU A 52 7.35 15.11 8.89
C GLU A 52 8.00 13.77 9.23
N PRO A 53 8.25 13.49 10.52
CA PRO A 53 8.72 12.18 10.99
C PRO A 53 7.60 11.14 10.90
N GLU A 54 7.98 9.87 10.76
CA GLU A 54 7.05 8.75 10.85
C GLU A 54 6.50 8.62 12.28
N ILE A 55 5.24 8.17 12.43
CA ILE A 55 4.60 8.08 13.75
C ILE A 55 5.31 7.04 14.60
N GLU A 56 5.95 7.50 15.67
CA GLU A 56 6.60 6.63 16.66
C GLU A 56 5.62 5.68 17.33
N ARG A 57 6.08 4.48 17.72
CA ARG A 57 5.24 3.45 18.34
C ARG A 57 4.52 3.95 19.59
N GLU A 58 5.16 4.81 20.38
CA GLU A 58 4.56 5.42 21.57
C GLU A 58 3.40 6.36 21.22
N ARG A 59 3.58 7.24 20.22
CA ARG A 59 2.51 8.10 19.69
C ARG A 59 1.38 7.25 19.12
N GLN A 60 1.71 6.15 18.43
CA GLN A 60 0.71 5.23 17.92
C GLN A 60 -0.13 4.58 19.04
N ALA A 61 0.50 4.21 20.16
CA ALA A 61 -0.16 3.64 21.33
C ALA A 61 -1.05 4.68 22.02
N LYS A 62 -0.54 5.91 22.22
CA LYS A 62 -1.33 7.02 22.79
C LYS A 62 -2.59 7.31 21.96
N LEU A 63 -2.46 7.39 20.64
CA LEU A 63 -3.62 7.58 19.75
C LEU A 63 -4.63 6.43 19.84
N SER A 64 -4.15 5.19 20.02
CA SER A 64 -5.03 4.04 20.19
C SER A 64 -5.80 4.07 21.52
N GLN A 65 -5.16 4.50 22.61
CA GLN A 65 -5.79 4.69 23.91
C GLN A 65 -6.86 5.80 23.84
N CYS A 66 -6.53 6.94 23.24
CA CYS A 66 -7.48 8.02 23.00
C CYS A 66 -8.71 7.54 22.23
N ARG A 67 -8.53 6.72 21.19
CA ARG A 67 -9.62 6.18 20.37
C ARG A 67 -10.48 5.14 21.10
N ALA A 68 -9.99 4.54 22.19
CA ALA A 68 -10.78 3.63 23.01
C ALA A 68 -11.78 4.36 23.92
N LEU A 69 -11.63 5.68 24.10
CA LEU A 69 -12.58 6.49 24.83
C LEU A 69 -13.91 6.56 24.07
N ILE A 70 -15.01 6.38 24.78
CA ILE A 70 -16.37 6.53 24.23
C ILE A 70 -16.64 8.03 24.07
N PRO A 71 -16.84 8.54 22.84
CA PRO A 71 -17.18 9.94 22.64
C PRO A 71 -18.55 10.27 23.26
N ASP A 72 -18.63 11.37 23.99
CA ASP A 72 -19.87 11.90 24.57
C ASP A 72 -19.98 13.38 24.20
N ILE A 73 -20.92 13.69 23.30
CA ILE A 73 -21.11 15.04 22.76
C ILE A 73 -21.69 15.97 23.84
N GLU A 74 -22.62 15.48 24.66
CA GLU A 74 -23.31 16.28 25.68
C GLU A 74 -22.34 16.71 26.79
N ARG A 75 -21.41 15.83 27.16
CA ARG A 75 -20.34 16.13 28.12
C ARG A 75 -19.09 16.75 27.48
N GLY A 76 -19.10 16.93 26.16
CA GLY A 76 -17.99 17.48 25.39
C GLY A 76 -16.70 16.65 25.46
N ILE A 77 -16.83 15.33 25.61
CA ILE A 77 -15.75 14.34 25.64
C ILE A 77 -15.49 13.87 24.21
N TYR A 78 -14.37 14.29 23.64
CA TYR A 78 -13.92 13.87 22.31
C TYR A 78 -12.55 13.15 22.42
N PRO A 79 -12.36 12.01 21.74
CA PRO A 79 -11.13 11.21 21.79
C PRO A 79 -9.82 11.99 21.64
N PHE A 80 -9.82 13.06 20.83
CA PHE A 80 -8.63 13.83 20.49
C PHE A 80 -8.72 15.31 20.93
N LYS A 81 -9.61 15.65 21.86
CA LYS A 81 -9.78 17.04 22.32
C LYS A 81 -8.46 17.59 22.88
N GLY A 82 -8.02 18.75 22.37
CA GLY A 82 -6.79 19.40 22.82
C GLY A 82 -5.49 18.76 22.30
N MET A 83 -5.56 17.77 21.41
CA MET A 83 -4.38 17.14 20.81
C MET A 83 -4.11 17.69 19.41
N LYS A 84 -2.88 18.13 19.14
CA LYS A 84 -2.43 18.49 17.78
C LYS A 84 -2.11 17.21 17.00
N LEU A 85 -2.96 16.88 16.03
CA LEU A 85 -2.76 15.76 15.10
C LEU A 85 -1.82 16.18 13.97
N SER A 86 -0.86 15.33 13.63
CA SER A 86 0.02 15.54 12.47
C SER A 86 -0.62 15.00 11.18
N ARG A 87 -0.03 15.31 10.02
CA ARG A 87 -0.45 14.73 8.74
C ARG A 87 -0.32 13.20 8.76
N ALA A 88 0.75 12.70 9.38
CA ALA A 88 0.94 11.25 9.54
C ALA A 88 -0.20 10.61 10.36
N ASP A 89 -0.62 11.23 11.47
CA ASP A 89 -1.74 10.73 12.29
C ASP A 89 -3.04 10.68 11.47
N ALA A 90 -3.33 11.75 10.73
CA ALA A 90 -4.49 11.83 9.85
C ALA A 90 -4.46 10.75 8.77
N ALA A 91 -3.32 10.56 8.10
CA ALA A 91 -3.14 9.52 7.08
C ALA A 91 -3.39 8.11 7.65
N ARG A 92 -2.92 7.83 8.87
CA ARG A 92 -3.18 6.55 9.56
C ARG A 92 -4.67 6.36 9.83
N PHE A 93 -5.39 7.39 10.28
CA PHE A 93 -6.83 7.30 10.51
C PHE A 93 -7.62 7.13 9.20
N THR A 94 -7.22 7.81 8.13
CA THR A 94 -7.82 7.62 6.80
C THR A 94 -7.62 6.19 6.30
N TYR A 95 -6.41 5.63 6.41
CA TYR A 95 -6.12 4.24 6.05
C TYR A 95 -6.98 3.23 6.84
N GLN A 96 -7.13 3.46 8.14
CA GLN A 96 -8.00 2.64 8.99
C GLN A 96 -9.47 2.77 8.54
N GLY A 97 -9.95 3.99 8.30
CA GLY A 97 -11.29 4.27 7.79
C GLY A 97 -11.57 3.56 6.47
N GLN A 98 -10.66 3.63 5.50
CA GLN A 98 -10.77 2.93 4.21
C GLN A 98 -10.83 1.40 4.38
N THR A 99 -10.06 0.85 5.32
CA THR A 99 -10.09 -0.58 5.64
C THR A 99 -11.45 -1.00 6.22
N LEU A 100 -12.05 -0.17 7.07
CA LEU A 100 -13.40 -0.40 7.62
C LEU A 100 -14.47 -0.24 6.54
N GLN A 101 -14.40 0.82 5.72
CA GLN A 101 -15.34 1.06 4.63
C GLN A 101 -15.42 -0.13 3.68
N ARG A 102 -14.29 -0.77 3.33
CA ARG A 102 -14.29 -1.99 2.51
C ARG A 102 -15.07 -3.12 3.18
N LYS A 103 -14.93 -3.34 4.49
CA LYS A 103 -15.69 -4.38 5.20
C LYS A 103 -17.19 -4.08 5.17
N ILE A 104 -17.58 -2.82 5.33
CA ILE A 104 -18.99 -2.40 5.27
C ILE A 104 -19.55 -2.61 3.85
N ARG A 105 -18.81 -2.22 2.81
CA ARG A 105 -19.24 -2.36 1.40
C ARG A 105 -19.53 -3.81 0.98
N TRP A 106 -18.86 -4.78 1.60
CA TRP A 106 -19.17 -6.20 1.42
C TRP A 106 -20.60 -6.52 1.88
N HIS A 107 -20.98 -6.01 3.06
CA HIS A 107 -22.32 -6.20 3.62
C HIS A 107 -23.39 -5.41 2.85
N GLU A 108 -23.05 -4.25 2.30
CA GLU A 108 -23.95 -3.44 1.47
C GLU A 108 -24.16 -4.01 0.05
N ARG A 109 -23.58 -5.17 -0.28
CA ARG A 109 -23.61 -5.78 -1.64
C ARG A 109 -23.08 -4.86 -2.74
N ALA A 110 -22.27 -3.88 -2.40
CA ALA A 110 -21.66 -2.94 -3.34
C ALA A 110 -20.43 -3.56 -4.01
N PHE A 111 -20.60 -4.68 -4.72
CA PHE A 111 -19.52 -5.53 -5.20
C PHE A 111 -18.48 -4.82 -6.06
N GLY A 112 -18.90 -3.94 -6.99
CA GLY A 112 -17.95 -3.18 -7.83
C GLY A 112 -17.07 -2.23 -7.02
N ARG A 113 -17.67 -1.44 -6.12
CA ARG A 113 -16.94 -0.53 -5.23
C ARG A 113 -16.07 -1.29 -4.22
N TRP A 114 -16.51 -2.47 -3.81
CA TRP A 114 -15.75 -3.38 -2.96
C TRP A 114 -14.53 -3.92 -3.71
N PHE A 115 -14.70 -4.45 -4.92
CA PHE A 115 -13.63 -4.99 -5.75
C PHE A 115 -12.57 -3.94 -6.04
N PHE A 116 -12.97 -2.73 -6.46
CA PHE A 116 -12.03 -1.63 -6.69
C PHE A 116 -11.29 -1.23 -5.40
N SER A 117 -11.97 -1.22 -4.25
CA SER A 117 -11.30 -0.97 -2.97
C SER A 117 -10.34 -2.09 -2.55
N LEU A 118 -10.66 -3.35 -2.89
CA LEU A 118 -9.79 -4.48 -2.66
C LEU A 118 -8.55 -4.39 -3.55
N PHE A 119 -8.72 -4.07 -4.83
CA PHE A 119 -7.64 -3.82 -5.78
C PHE A 119 -6.66 -2.76 -5.24
N LEU A 120 -7.15 -1.59 -4.84
CA LEU A 120 -6.31 -0.55 -4.23
C LEU A 120 -5.65 -1.00 -2.92
N ALA A 121 -6.36 -1.76 -2.08
CA ALA A 121 -5.79 -2.24 -0.84
C ALA A 121 -4.65 -3.25 -1.04
N LEU A 122 -4.75 -4.11 -2.06
CA LEU A 122 -3.72 -5.07 -2.42
C LEU A 122 -2.53 -4.37 -3.08
N LEU A 123 -2.80 -3.53 -4.09
CA LEU A 123 -1.77 -2.91 -4.92
C LEU A 123 -0.97 -1.85 -4.16
N THR A 124 -1.65 -0.97 -3.43
CA THR A 124 -1.03 0.22 -2.84
C THR A 124 -1.24 0.32 -1.33
N GLY A 125 -2.09 -0.52 -0.73
CA GLY A 125 -2.54 -0.31 0.64
C GLY A 125 -3.23 1.04 0.79
N TYR A 126 -4.00 1.46 -0.22
CA TYR A 126 -4.59 2.80 -0.32
C TYR A 126 -3.56 3.95 -0.35
N GLY A 127 -2.35 3.68 -0.84
CA GLY A 127 -1.24 4.64 -0.89
C GLY A 127 -0.43 4.75 0.41
N TYR A 128 -0.84 4.08 1.49
CA TYR A 128 -0.14 4.11 2.77
C TYR A 128 1.14 3.26 2.76
N HIS A 129 1.16 2.15 2.02
CA HIS A 129 2.27 1.19 2.01
C HIS A 129 2.88 1.02 0.62
N MET A 130 3.79 1.93 0.25
CA MET A 130 4.47 1.90 -1.05
C MET A 130 5.18 0.58 -1.36
N TRP A 131 5.72 -0.13 -0.37
CA TRP A 131 6.41 -1.41 -0.64
C TRP A 131 5.49 -2.45 -1.30
N ARG A 132 4.17 -2.36 -1.13
CA ARG A 132 3.20 -3.29 -1.73
C ARG A 132 3.20 -3.23 -3.25
N ILE A 133 3.39 -2.05 -3.84
CA ILE A 133 3.44 -1.92 -5.30
C ILE A 133 4.73 -2.48 -5.87
N ILE A 134 5.82 -2.38 -5.12
CA ILE A 134 7.11 -2.96 -5.49
C ILE A 134 7.01 -4.49 -5.42
N MET A 135 6.36 -5.04 -4.39
CA MET A 135 6.09 -6.48 -4.32
C MET A 135 5.14 -6.95 -5.41
N ALA A 136 4.10 -6.16 -5.74
CA ALA A 136 3.20 -6.47 -6.85
C ALA A 136 3.94 -6.46 -8.20
N TYR A 137 4.83 -5.49 -8.41
CA TYR A 137 5.72 -5.41 -9.56
C TYR A 137 6.58 -6.67 -9.69
N LEU A 138 7.30 -7.06 -8.62
CA LEU A 138 8.14 -8.26 -8.62
C LEU A 138 7.32 -9.54 -8.81
N LEU A 139 6.13 -9.61 -8.21
CA LEU A 139 5.22 -10.75 -8.35
C LEU A 139 4.75 -10.93 -9.79
N ILE A 140 4.33 -9.85 -10.46
CA ILE A 140 3.87 -9.93 -11.85
C ILE A 140 5.00 -10.38 -12.76
N ILE A 141 6.20 -9.79 -12.62
CA ILE A 141 7.37 -10.21 -13.41
C ILE A 141 7.67 -11.70 -13.18
N ALA A 142 7.67 -12.17 -11.93
CA ALA A 142 7.92 -13.57 -11.64
C ALA A 142 6.85 -14.51 -12.24
N LEU A 143 5.57 -14.14 -12.16
CA LEU A 143 4.46 -14.93 -12.71
C LEU A 143 4.49 -14.96 -14.24
N CYS A 144 4.74 -13.82 -14.90
CA CYS A 144 4.85 -13.76 -16.35
C CYS A 144 6.10 -14.47 -16.86
N THR A 145 7.25 -14.34 -16.17
CA THR A 145 8.46 -15.14 -16.45
C THR A 145 8.15 -16.64 -16.42
N ALA A 146 7.44 -17.11 -15.39
CA ALA A 146 7.04 -18.51 -15.30
C ALA A 146 6.07 -18.90 -16.42
N ALA A 147 5.15 -18.03 -16.82
CA ALA A 147 4.24 -18.26 -17.92
C ALA A 147 4.97 -18.35 -19.27
N TYR A 148 5.87 -17.43 -19.58
CA TYR A 148 6.69 -17.47 -20.80
C TYR A 148 7.57 -18.71 -20.86
N PHE A 149 8.22 -19.07 -19.75
CA PHE A 149 9.02 -20.29 -19.68
C PHE A 149 8.16 -21.52 -19.91
N SER A 150 7.00 -21.61 -19.23
CA SER A 150 6.08 -22.75 -19.36
C SER A 150 5.53 -22.87 -20.78
N ILE A 151 5.13 -21.76 -21.42
CA ILE A 151 4.63 -21.76 -22.79
C ILE A 151 5.77 -22.05 -23.78
N GLY A 152 6.96 -21.49 -23.54
CA GLY A 152 8.17 -21.70 -24.32
C GLY A 152 8.69 -23.14 -24.29
N ILE A 153 8.23 -24.00 -23.36
CA ILE A 153 8.50 -25.44 -23.43
C ILE A 153 7.71 -26.08 -24.59
N TYR A 154 6.48 -25.63 -24.83
CA TYR A 154 5.56 -26.27 -25.77
C TYR A 154 5.45 -25.58 -27.13
N TYR A 155 5.68 -24.26 -27.18
CA TYR A 155 5.51 -23.45 -28.37
C TYR A 155 6.80 -22.67 -28.70
N PRO A 156 7.19 -22.58 -29.99
CA PRO A 156 8.28 -21.71 -30.40
C PRO A 156 7.87 -20.22 -30.23
N PRO A 157 8.82 -19.31 -29.94
CA PRO A 157 10.22 -19.58 -29.61
C PRO A 157 10.39 -20.27 -28.25
N HIS A 158 11.32 -21.22 -28.18
CA HIS A 158 11.68 -21.89 -26.93
C HIS A 158 12.55 -20.96 -26.09
N LEU A 159 11.98 -20.49 -24.98
CA LEU A 159 12.65 -19.52 -24.10
C LEU A 159 13.37 -20.25 -22.97
N THR A 160 14.66 -19.96 -22.80
CA THR A 160 15.36 -20.26 -21.55
C THR A 160 14.79 -19.42 -20.41
N LEU A 161 15.00 -19.82 -19.15
CA LEU A 161 14.51 -19.07 -17.99
C LEU A 161 14.99 -17.60 -17.99
N LEU A 162 16.24 -17.36 -18.39
CA LEU A 162 16.79 -16.00 -18.49
C LEU A 162 16.12 -15.19 -19.60
N GLN A 163 15.86 -15.80 -20.75
CA GLN A 163 15.14 -15.14 -21.86
C GLN A 163 13.70 -14.84 -21.48
N ALA A 164 13.00 -15.77 -20.82
CA ALA A 164 11.65 -15.55 -20.31
C ALA A 164 11.59 -14.41 -19.27
N PHE A 165 12.63 -14.29 -18.43
CA PHE A 165 12.74 -13.18 -17.48
C PHE A 165 12.98 -11.84 -18.19
N LEU A 166 13.93 -11.79 -19.13
CA LEU A 166 14.20 -10.60 -19.92
C LEU A 166 12.96 -10.14 -20.69
N GLU A 167 12.23 -11.10 -21.28
CA GLU A 167 10.99 -10.86 -22.00
C GLU A 167 9.90 -10.28 -21.10
N SER A 168 9.74 -10.82 -19.89
CA SER A 168 8.80 -10.27 -18.91
C SER A 168 9.18 -8.84 -18.50
N VAL A 169 10.47 -8.56 -18.25
CA VAL A 169 10.92 -7.21 -17.91
C VAL A 169 10.68 -6.21 -19.06
N THR A 170 10.93 -6.59 -20.31
CA THR A 170 10.70 -5.72 -21.47
C THR A 170 9.21 -5.53 -21.74
N ALA A 171 8.40 -6.59 -21.66
CA ALA A 171 6.95 -6.56 -21.81
C ALA A 171 6.28 -5.68 -20.77
N PHE A 172 6.70 -5.80 -19.51
CA PHE A 172 6.15 -5.03 -18.41
C PHE A 172 6.25 -3.51 -18.63
N HIS A 173 7.37 -3.03 -19.19
CA HIS A 173 7.56 -1.61 -19.47
C HIS A 173 6.97 -1.18 -20.83
N GLY A 174 6.22 -2.06 -21.50
CA GLY A 174 5.67 -1.79 -22.84
C GLY A 174 6.75 -1.63 -23.92
N ARG A 175 7.94 -2.21 -23.72
CA ARG A 175 9.10 -2.10 -24.64
C ARG A 175 9.30 -3.33 -25.51
N VAL A 176 8.28 -4.17 -25.67
CA VAL A 176 8.39 -5.33 -26.57
C VAL A 176 8.36 -4.86 -28.01
N PHE A 177 9.41 -5.19 -28.74
CA PHE A 177 9.51 -4.95 -30.16
C PHE A 177 8.71 -6.04 -30.89
N TYR A 178 7.91 -5.62 -31.87
CA TYR A 178 7.07 -6.48 -32.73
C TYR A 178 7.86 -7.64 -33.40
N GLU A 179 9.19 -7.55 -33.43
CA GLU A 179 10.10 -8.45 -34.13
C GLU A 179 10.30 -9.82 -33.44
N LEU A 180 9.92 -9.98 -32.17
CA LEU A 180 10.15 -11.23 -31.43
C LEU A 180 9.01 -12.26 -31.51
N PHE A 181 7.81 -11.89 -31.95
CA PHE A 181 6.65 -12.79 -31.90
C PHE A 181 5.99 -13.00 -33.26
N THR A 182 5.82 -14.26 -33.62
CA THR A 182 4.88 -14.66 -34.66
C THR A 182 3.45 -14.50 -34.13
N PRO A 183 2.53 -13.85 -34.87
CA PRO A 183 1.16 -13.57 -34.42
C PRO A 183 0.35 -14.79 -33.97
N ASP A 184 0.80 -15.99 -34.33
CA ASP A 184 0.14 -17.26 -34.07
C ASP A 184 0.54 -17.92 -32.74
N THR A 185 1.42 -17.30 -31.93
CA THR A 185 1.86 -17.92 -30.67
C THR A 185 1.07 -17.44 -29.45
N PRO A 186 0.78 -18.34 -28.49
CA PRO A 186 0.07 -17.96 -27.26
C PRO A 186 0.86 -16.97 -26.37
N GLN A 187 2.17 -16.79 -26.59
CA GLN A 187 3.00 -15.83 -25.86
C GLN A 187 2.52 -14.38 -26.07
N ILE A 188 2.02 -14.04 -27.26
CA ILE A 188 1.60 -12.66 -27.58
C ILE A 188 0.49 -12.15 -26.66
N TRP A 189 -0.41 -13.05 -26.23
CA TRP A 189 -1.48 -12.72 -25.30
C TRP A 189 -0.95 -12.43 -23.90
N VAL A 190 0.05 -13.19 -23.45
CA VAL A 190 0.74 -12.94 -22.17
C VAL A 190 1.42 -11.58 -22.22
N THR A 191 2.13 -11.28 -23.31
CA THR A 191 2.82 -10.01 -23.53
C THR A 191 1.87 -8.82 -23.55
N ALA A 192 0.76 -8.91 -24.28
CA ALA A 192 -0.23 -7.84 -24.33
C ALA A 192 -0.85 -7.56 -22.96
N LEU A 193 -1.22 -8.61 -22.22
CA LEU A 193 -1.79 -8.48 -20.88
C LEU A 193 -0.78 -7.93 -19.87
N GLU A 194 0.47 -8.38 -19.95
CA GLU A 194 1.56 -7.92 -19.09
C GLU A 194 1.88 -6.45 -19.33
N ALA A 195 1.95 -6.01 -20.59
CA ALA A 195 2.19 -4.60 -20.92
C ALA A 195 1.08 -3.69 -20.39
N ILE A 196 -0.19 -4.10 -20.51
CA ILE A 196 -1.32 -3.35 -19.93
C ILE A 196 -1.21 -3.29 -18.41
N ALA A 197 -0.91 -4.43 -17.76
CA ALA A 197 -0.75 -4.48 -16.31
C ALA A 197 0.42 -3.60 -15.82
N GLY A 198 1.54 -3.61 -16.55
CA GLY A 198 2.71 -2.81 -16.29
C GLY A 198 2.44 -1.31 -16.42
N LEU A 199 1.79 -0.87 -17.49
CA LEU A 199 1.36 0.52 -17.66
C LEU A 199 0.45 1.01 -16.52
N VAL A 200 -0.50 0.17 -16.10
CA VAL A 200 -1.37 0.48 -14.96
C VAL A 200 -0.56 0.60 -13.66
N LEU A 201 0.36 -0.33 -13.41
CA LEU A 201 1.21 -0.32 -12.23
C LEU A 201 2.15 0.90 -12.20
N GLU A 202 2.81 1.21 -13.32
CA GLU A 202 3.67 2.38 -13.46
C GLU A 202 2.89 3.68 -13.23
N SER A 203 1.70 3.80 -13.83
CA SER A 203 0.83 4.97 -13.64
C SER A 203 0.43 5.16 -12.18
N VAL A 204 0.01 4.06 -11.51
CA VAL A 204 -0.34 4.09 -10.09
C VAL A 204 0.89 4.39 -9.23
N PHE A 205 2.06 3.86 -9.57
CA PHE A 205 3.31 4.12 -8.85
C PHE A 205 3.69 5.60 -8.92
N ILE A 206 3.67 6.19 -10.11
CA ILE A 206 3.94 7.61 -10.32
C ILE A 206 2.92 8.45 -9.54
N ALA A 207 1.62 8.13 -9.63
CA ALA A 207 0.58 8.83 -8.88
C ALA A 207 0.84 8.78 -7.37
N MET A 208 1.26 7.64 -6.83
CA MET A 208 1.62 7.51 -5.42
C MET A 208 2.87 8.29 -5.03
N LEU A 209 3.92 8.27 -5.86
CA LEU A 209 5.12 9.07 -5.62
C LEU A 209 4.75 10.56 -5.60
N THR A 210 3.97 11.01 -6.57
CA THR A 210 3.49 12.38 -6.64
C THR A 210 2.67 12.75 -5.42
N GLN A 211 1.71 11.92 -5.00
CA GLN A 211 0.92 12.16 -3.80
C GLN A 211 1.79 12.18 -2.53
N ARG A 212 2.77 11.28 -2.43
CA ARG A 212 3.63 11.18 -1.24
C ARG A 212 4.55 12.40 -1.09
N PHE A 213 5.13 12.87 -2.20
CA PHE A 213 6.10 13.96 -2.18
C PHE A 213 5.48 15.35 -2.35
N PHE A 214 4.37 15.47 -3.08
CA PHE A 214 3.77 16.76 -3.43
C PHE A 214 2.32 16.94 -2.95
N GLY A 215 1.70 15.90 -2.38
CA GLY A 215 0.38 16.03 -1.78
C GLY A 215 0.45 16.91 -0.53
N LYS A 216 0.12 18.18 -0.68
CA LYS A 216 -0.10 19.12 0.44
C LYS A 216 -1.36 18.72 1.20
#